data_AF-X1T3P9-F1
#
_entry.id   AF-X1T3P9-F1
#
_cell.length_a   1.000
_cell.length_b   1.000
_cell.length_c   1.000
_cell.angle_alpha   90.00
_cell.angle_beta   90.00
_cell.angle_gamma   90.00
#
_symmetry.space_group_name_H-M   'P 1'
#
loop_
_entity.id
_entity.type
_entity.pdbx_description
1 polymer ?
#
loop_
_entity_poly.entity_id
_entity_poly.type
_entity_poly.pdbx_seq_one_letter_code
_entity_poly.pdbx_strand_id
1 'polypeptide(L)'
;MFKNKKLLEVNLTNNTISRRKLKEKTLKNYLSGSGLATKLLYDELQTDLSPLHPDSPLLFFSGLLTGTSIPTACKLSICAKSPLTGIWNEATVGGTWGAELKFCGYEGIIIRGKAEKPVYLYITPKEI
;
A
#
# COMPACT_ATOMS: atom_id res chain seq x y z
N MET A 1 2.82 14.08 12.60
CA MET A 1 2.38 13.35 11.38
C MET A 1 3.13 12.04 11.13
N PHE A 2 4.46 11.96 11.34
CA PHE A 2 5.28 10.80 10.90
C PHE A 2 5.60 9.74 11.97
N LYS A 3 5.15 9.90 13.22
CA LYS A 3 5.45 8.96 14.31
C LYS A 3 4.54 7.73 14.26
N ASN A 4 5.09 6.57 14.64
CA ASN A 4 4.39 5.30 14.84
C ASN A 4 3.56 4.81 13.64
N LYS A 5 3.98 5.18 12.42
CA LYS A 5 3.31 4.78 11.19
C LYS A 5 3.70 3.35 10.80
N LYS A 6 2.72 2.60 10.30
CA LYS A 6 2.84 1.19 9.98
C LYS A 6 2.14 0.86 8.66
N LEU A 7 2.66 -0.15 7.99
CA LEU A 7 2.04 -0.79 6.84
C LEU A 7 1.50 -2.15 7.25
N LEU A 8 0.43 -2.57 6.57
CA LEU A 8 -0.02 -3.94 6.60
C LEU A 8 0.65 -4.69 5.45
N GLU A 9 1.28 -5.82 5.72
CA GLU A 9 1.79 -6.72 4.69
C GLU A 9 0.99 -8.00 4.69
N VAL A 10 0.44 -8.34 3.53
CA VAL A 10 -0.41 -9.51 3.33
C VAL A 10 0.26 -10.41 2.32
N ASN A 11 0.41 -11.68 2.66
CA ASN A 11 0.81 -12.72 1.72
C ASN A 11 -0.35 -13.71 1.55
N LEU A 12 -0.92 -13.72 0.35
CA LEU A 12 -2.07 -14.54 -0.01
C LEU A 12 -1.72 -16.02 -0.23
N THR A 13 -0.46 -16.33 -0.52
CA THR A 13 -0.02 -17.72 -0.74
C THR A 13 -0.01 -18.51 0.56
N ASN A 14 0.46 -17.89 1.66
CA ASN A 14 0.56 -18.55 2.96
C ASN A 14 -0.41 -17.98 4.02
N ASN A 15 -1.34 -17.12 3.60
CA ASN A 15 -2.33 -16.46 4.46
C ASN A 15 -1.73 -15.74 5.68
N THR A 16 -0.54 -15.13 5.51
CA THR A 16 0.11 -14.40 6.60
C THR A 16 -0.17 -12.91 6.51
N ILE A 17 -0.37 -12.31 7.68
CA ILE A 17 -0.57 -10.86 7.84
C ILE A 17 0.45 -10.37 8.86
N SER A 18 1.25 -9.40 8.46
CA SER A 18 2.26 -8.79 9.33
C SER A 18 2.19 -7.27 9.28
N ARG A 19 2.87 -6.62 10.24
CA ARG A 19 2.86 -5.17 10.38
C ARG A 19 4.28 -4.65 10.31
N ARG A 20 4.57 -3.86 9.27
CA ARG A 20 5.89 -3.26 9.06
C ARG A 20 5.88 -1.83 9.61
N LYS A 21 6.74 -1.54 10.60
CA LYS A 21 6.95 -0.17 11.06
C LYS A 21 7.70 0.64 10.00
N LEU A 22 7.26 1.86 9.74
CA LEU A 22 7.91 2.77 8.81
C LEU A 22 8.96 3.62 9.53
N LYS A 23 10.15 3.73 8.92
CA LYS A 23 11.20 4.63 9.40
C LYS A 23 10.75 6.08 9.18
N GLU A 24 10.84 6.91 10.22
CA GLU A 24 10.46 8.32 10.13
C GLU A 24 11.24 9.07 9.04
N LYS A 25 12.53 8.73 8.84
CA LYS A 25 13.36 9.29 7.77
C LYS A 25 12.77 9.00 6.38
N THR A 26 12.29 7.78 6.13
CA THR A 26 11.65 7.42 4.86
C THR A 26 10.39 8.25 4.64
N LEU A 27 9.56 8.38 5.67
CA LEU A 27 8.36 9.21 5.59
C LEU A 27 8.65 10.70 5.37
N LYS A 28 9.72 11.25 5.95
CA LYS A 28 10.12 12.64 5.72
C LYS A 28 10.61 12.86 4.29
N ASN A 29 11.33 11.88 3.73
CA ASN A 29 11.93 12.01 2.40
C ASN A 29 10.93 11.73 1.26
N TYR A 30 10.00 10.80 1.47
CA TYR A 30 9.10 10.30 0.42
C TYR A 30 7.62 10.52 0.73
N LEU A 31 7.32 11.16 1.85
CA LEU A 31 5.96 11.44 2.32
C LEU A 31 5.13 10.15 2.45
N SER A 32 3.95 10.10 1.83
CA SER A 32 3.03 8.96 1.79
C SER A 32 2.47 8.83 0.37
N GLY A 33 1.49 7.96 0.15
CA GLY A 33 0.91 7.75 -1.19
C GLY A 33 1.92 7.13 -2.14
N SER A 34 1.89 7.56 -3.41
CA SER A 34 2.75 7.02 -4.45
C SER A 34 4.24 7.22 -4.20
N GLY A 35 4.68 8.37 -3.66
CA GLY A 35 6.10 8.59 -3.35
C GLY A 35 6.68 7.53 -2.40
N LEU A 36 5.92 7.16 -1.36
CA LEU A 36 6.29 6.09 -0.45
C LEU A 36 6.21 4.72 -1.12
N ALA A 37 5.15 4.47 -1.91
CA ALA A 37 4.98 3.21 -2.64
C ALA A 37 6.14 2.96 -3.62
N THR A 38 6.56 3.98 -4.39
CA THR A 38 7.70 3.90 -5.32
C THR A 38 8.98 3.58 -4.59
N LYS A 39 9.27 4.24 -3.45
CA LYS A 39 10.48 3.96 -2.68
C LYS A 39 10.52 2.52 -2.18
N LEU A 40 9.40 2.03 -1.66
CA LEU A 40 9.31 0.66 -1.13
C LEU A 40 9.40 -0.38 -2.24
N LEU A 41 8.75 -0.16 -3.38
CA LEU A 41 8.88 -1.05 -4.53
C LEU A 41 10.32 -1.04 -5.06
N TYR A 42 10.94 0.13 -5.18
CA TYR A 42 12.29 0.28 -5.69
C TYR A 42 13.32 -0.47 -4.83
N ASP A 43 13.18 -0.43 -3.50
CA ASP A 43 14.08 -1.12 -2.57
C ASP A 43 14.02 -2.65 -2.67
N GLU A 44 12.91 -3.19 -3.17
CA GLU A 44 12.63 -4.62 -3.27
C GLU A 44 12.46 -5.06 -4.73
N LEU A 45 12.82 -4.19 -5.69
CA LEU A 45 12.51 -4.39 -7.10
C LEU A 45 13.32 -5.54 -7.68
N GLN A 46 12.60 -6.56 -8.15
CA GLN A 46 13.13 -7.59 -9.03
C GLN A 46 12.74 -7.23 -10.46
N THR A 47 13.73 -6.78 -11.26
CA THR A 47 13.49 -6.21 -12.59
C THR A 47 13.00 -7.24 -13.60
N ASP A 48 13.47 -8.48 -13.47
CA ASP A 48 13.12 -9.66 -14.25
C ASP A 48 11.78 -10.29 -13.85
N LEU A 49 11.25 -9.95 -12.68
CA LEU A 49 9.98 -10.47 -12.20
C LEU A 49 8.80 -10.02 -13.09
N SER A 50 8.00 -10.98 -13.54
CA SER A 50 6.79 -10.69 -14.32
C SER A 50 5.77 -9.92 -13.46
N PRO A 51 5.10 -8.88 -13.97
CA PRO A 51 4.10 -8.11 -13.23
C PRO A 51 2.90 -8.95 -12.74
N LEU A 52 2.64 -10.10 -13.36
CA LEU A 52 1.58 -11.04 -12.96
C LEU A 52 2.09 -12.22 -12.12
N HIS A 53 3.39 -12.23 -11.76
CA HIS A 53 3.95 -13.23 -10.86
C HIS A 53 3.37 -13.05 -9.44
N PRO A 54 3.10 -14.14 -8.68
CA PRO A 54 2.60 -14.02 -7.31
C PRO A 54 3.43 -13.12 -6.39
N ASP A 55 4.75 -13.09 -6.56
CA ASP A 55 5.61 -12.24 -5.73
C ASP A 55 5.61 -10.75 -6.13
N SER A 56 5.02 -10.40 -7.29
CA SER A 56 4.88 -9.02 -7.70
C SER A 56 3.88 -8.30 -6.79
N PRO A 57 4.30 -7.25 -6.07
CA PRO A 57 3.43 -6.62 -5.07
C PRO A 57 2.38 -5.71 -5.71
N LEU A 58 1.20 -5.71 -5.11
CA LEU A 58 0.17 -4.69 -5.31
C LEU A 58 0.13 -3.78 -4.07
N LEU A 59 0.33 -2.48 -4.28
CA LEU A 59 0.53 -1.50 -3.21
C LEU A 59 -0.66 -0.55 -3.13
N PHE A 60 -1.27 -0.40 -1.95
CA PHE A 60 -2.35 0.55 -1.68
C PHE A 60 -1.87 1.55 -0.64
N PHE A 61 -1.75 2.82 -0.98
CA PHE A 61 -1.15 3.83 -0.09
C PHE A 61 -2.00 5.09 -0.01
N SER A 62 -2.41 5.42 1.22
CA SER A 62 -3.17 6.64 1.47
C SER A 62 -2.27 7.85 1.36
N GLY A 63 -2.77 8.92 0.74
CA GLY A 63 -2.09 10.20 0.66
C GLY A 63 -1.71 10.75 2.04
N LEU A 64 -0.73 11.65 2.07
CA LEU A 64 -0.17 12.17 3.31
C LEU A 64 -1.22 12.81 4.22
N LEU A 65 -2.04 13.66 3.61
CA LEU A 65 -3.09 14.43 4.26
C LEU A 65 -4.43 13.69 4.28
N THR A 66 -4.49 12.49 3.68
CA THR A 66 -5.73 11.72 3.58
C THR A 66 -6.29 11.42 4.97
N GLY A 67 -7.57 11.70 5.17
CA GLY A 67 -8.26 11.55 6.46
C GLY A 67 -8.15 12.75 7.40
N THR A 68 -7.63 13.89 6.92
CA THR A 68 -7.69 15.18 7.64
C THR A 68 -8.86 16.05 7.14
N SER A 69 -9.11 17.19 7.77
CA SER A 69 -10.14 18.16 7.37
C SER A 69 -9.75 19.03 6.16
N ILE A 70 -8.58 18.82 5.56
CA ILE A 70 -8.14 19.57 4.39
C ILE A 70 -9.07 19.26 3.21
N PRO A 71 -9.57 20.27 2.49
CA PRO A 71 -10.44 20.04 1.33
C PRO A 71 -9.82 19.05 0.35
N THR A 72 -10.61 18.07 -0.08
CA THR A 72 -10.22 17.03 -1.06
C THR A 72 -9.08 16.09 -0.64
N ALA A 73 -8.69 16.08 0.65
CA ALA A 73 -7.69 15.17 1.19
C ALA A 73 -8.25 13.74 1.40
N CYS A 74 -8.57 13.08 0.28
CA CYS A 74 -9.28 11.80 0.23
C CYS A 74 -8.66 10.79 -0.75
N LYS A 75 -7.43 11.04 -1.20
CA LYS A 75 -6.79 10.24 -2.26
C LYS A 75 -6.08 9.01 -1.72
N LEU A 76 -6.19 7.94 -2.48
CA LEU A 76 -5.48 6.67 -2.35
C LEU A 76 -4.75 6.40 -3.68
N SER A 77 -3.47 6.05 -3.60
CA SER A 77 -2.69 5.56 -4.73
C SER A 77 -2.66 4.03 -4.70
N ILE A 78 -2.95 3.41 -5.84
CA ILE A 78 -2.77 1.98 -6.09
C ILE A 78 -1.63 1.85 -7.09
N CYS A 79 -0.57 1.13 -6.71
CA CYS A 79 0.67 1.08 -7.47
C CYS A 79 1.14 -0.36 -7.66
N ALA A 80 1.83 -0.62 -8.77
CA ALA A 80 2.44 -1.91 -9.11
C ALA A 80 3.39 -1.75 -10.32
N LYS A 81 4.07 -2.84 -10.69
CA LYS A 81 4.59 -2.99 -12.07
C LYS A 81 3.41 -3.30 -12.99
N SER A 82 3.21 -2.50 -14.02
CA SER A 82 2.08 -2.61 -14.94
C SER A 82 2.18 -3.87 -15.79
N PRO A 83 1.15 -4.73 -15.86
CA PRO A 83 1.10 -5.83 -16.83
C PRO A 83 0.90 -5.34 -18.27
N LEU A 84 0.34 -4.14 -18.45
CA LEU A 84 0.12 -3.56 -19.79
C LEU A 84 1.39 -2.94 -20.36
N THR A 85 2.14 -2.21 -19.54
CA THR A 85 3.27 -1.38 -20.01
C THR A 85 4.63 -1.87 -19.54
N GLY A 86 4.70 -2.82 -18.60
CA GLY A 86 5.94 -3.35 -18.04
C GLY A 86 6.70 -2.40 -17.12
N ILE A 87 6.22 -1.16 -16.94
CA ILE A 87 6.85 -0.11 -16.14
C ILE A 87 6.05 0.21 -14.86
N TRP A 88 6.50 1.20 -14.09
CA TRP A 88 5.76 1.73 -12.93
C TRP A 88 4.34 2.15 -13.30
N ASN A 89 3.37 1.68 -12.51
CA ASN A 89 1.99 2.15 -12.54
C ASN A 89 1.63 2.88 -11.25
N GLU A 90 0.87 3.96 -11.42
CA GLU A 90 0.17 4.65 -10.36
C GLU A 90 -1.26 4.96 -10.83
N ALA A 91 -2.24 4.39 -10.14
CA ALA A 91 -3.64 4.73 -10.27
C ALA A 91 -4.10 5.47 -9.01
N THR A 92 -4.88 6.53 -9.17
CA THR A 92 -5.38 7.32 -8.02
C THR A 92 -6.90 7.27 -7.97
N VAL A 93 -7.42 6.98 -6.78
CA VAL A 93 -8.86 6.99 -6.49
C VAL A 93 -9.15 7.92 -5.30
N GLY A 94 -10.31 8.56 -5.31
CA GLY A 94 -10.81 9.37 -4.20
C GLY A 94 -11.84 8.62 -3.35
N GLY A 95 -12.56 9.35 -2.50
CA GLY A 95 -13.62 8.80 -1.67
C GLY A 95 -13.16 8.48 -0.25
N THR A 96 -13.83 7.56 0.42
CA THR A 96 -13.63 7.32 1.86
C THR A 96 -12.54 6.30 2.16
N TRP A 97 -12.25 5.39 1.23
CA TRP A 97 -11.41 4.21 1.49
C TRP A 97 -10.02 4.54 2.06
N GLY A 98 -9.34 5.53 1.49
CA GLY A 98 -8.01 5.94 1.98
C GLY A 98 -8.03 6.50 3.40
N ALA A 99 -9.10 7.19 3.79
CA ALA A 99 -9.27 7.71 5.15
C ALA A 99 -9.60 6.59 6.13
N GLU A 100 -10.50 5.67 5.78
CA GLU A 100 -10.84 4.51 6.60
C GLU A 100 -9.63 3.63 6.91
N LEU A 101 -8.74 3.41 5.92
CA LEU A 101 -7.49 2.69 6.15
C LEU A 101 -6.58 3.40 7.17
N LYS A 102 -6.49 4.74 7.10
CA LYS A 102 -5.74 5.54 8.08
C LYS A 102 -6.36 5.47 9.47
N PHE A 103 -7.69 5.46 9.58
CA PHE A 103 -8.41 5.30 10.86
C PHE A 103 -8.23 3.90 11.45
N CYS A 104 -8.01 2.87 10.63
CA CYS A 104 -7.54 1.56 11.08
C CYS A 104 -6.05 1.56 11.51
N GLY A 105 -5.35 2.68 11.35
CA GLY A 105 -3.99 2.89 11.82
C GLY A 105 -2.89 2.49 10.83
N TYR A 106 -3.21 2.31 9.55
CA TYR A 106 -2.25 1.92 8.51
C TYR A 106 -2.07 3.04 7.48
N GLU A 107 -0.83 3.25 7.04
CA GLU A 107 -0.55 4.20 5.94
C GLU A 107 -0.77 3.57 4.56
N GLY A 108 -0.72 2.24 4.50
CA GLY A 108 -0.89 1.47 3.29
C GLY A 108 -0.87 -0.04 3.55
N ILE A 109 -1.21 -0.78 2.49
CA ILE A 109 -1.23 -2.23 2.44
C ILE A 109 -0.33 -2.66 1.28
N ILE A 110 0.52 -3.66 1.51
CA ILE A 110 1.27 -4.34 0.46
C ILE A 110 0.76 -5.77 0.39
N ILE A 111 0.24 -6.15 -0.76
CA ILE A 111 -0.26 -7.50 -1.03
C ILE A 111 0.72 -8.21 -1.95
N ARG A 112 1.13 -9.42 -1.56
CA ARG A 112 1.91 -10.36 -2.37
C ARG A 112 1.26 -11.75 -2.31
N GLY A 113 1.76 -12.66 -3.12
CA GLY A 113 1.28 -14.02 -3.23
C GLY A 113 0.00 -14.14 -4.03
N LYS A 114 -0.52 -15.36 -4.10
CA LYS A 114 -1.75 -15.70 -4.82
C LYS A 114 -2.57 -16.67 -3.98
N ALA A 115 -3.81 -16.30 -3.71
CA ALA A 115 -4.76 -17.19 -3.02
C ALA A 115 -5.21 -18.31 -3.98
N GLU A 116 -5.47 -19.50 -3.42
CA GLU A 116 -5.97 -20.67 -4.18
C GLU A 116 -7.39 -20.46 -4.73
N LYS A 117 -8.19 -19.65 -4.03
CA LYS A 117 -9.57 -19.31 -4.38
C LYS A 117 -9.80 -17.80 -4.18
N PRO A 118 -10.86 -17.22 -4.77
CA PRO A 118 -11.22 -15.83 -4.52
C PRO A 118 -11.41 -15.55 -3.02
N VAL A 119 -10.77 -14.50 -2.54
CA VAL A 119 -10.82 -14.02 -1.15
C VAL A 119 -10.92 -12.50 -1.12
N TYR A 120 -11.29 -11.96 0.04
CA TYR A 120 -11.26 -10.52 0.30
C TYR A 120 -10.53 -10.27 1.62
N LEU A 121 -9.99 -9.06 1.78
CA LEU A 121 -9.44 -8.58 3.05
C LEU A 121 -10.49 -7.75 3.76
N TYR A 122 -10.77 -8.09 5.02
CA TYR A 122 -11.62 -7.30 5.90
C TYR A 122 -10.72 -6.63 6.93
N ILE A 123 -10.78 -5.31 7.07
CA ILE A 123 -9.91 -4.57 7.97
C ILE A 123 -10.79 -3.65 8.81
N THR A 124 -10.65 -3.77 10.12
CA THR A 124 -11.29 -2.88 11.08
C THR A 124 -10.26 -2.38 12.10
N PRO A 125 -10.61 -1.42 12.96
CA PRO A 125 -9.75 -1.05 14.08
C PRO A 125 -9.49 -2.18 15.08
N LYS A 126 -10.32 -3.24 15.11
CA LYS A 126 -10.25 -4.33 16.09
C LYS A 126 -9.60 -5.60 15.53
N GLU A 127 -9.86 -5.90 14.27
CA GLU A 127 -9.49 -7.17 13.66
C GLU A 127 -9.17 -7.03 12.17
N ILE A 128 -8.46 -8.04 11.66
CA ILE A 128 -8.09 -8.22 10.27
C ILE A 128 -8.32 -9.70 9.93
#